data_AF-A0A1J3EA09-F1
#
_entry.id   AF-A0A1J3EA09-F1
#
_cell.length_a   1.000
_cell.length_b   1.000
_cell.length_c   1.000
_cell.angle_alpha   90.00
_cell.angle_beta   90.00
_cell.angle_gamma   90.00
#
_symmetry.space_group_name_H-M   'P 1'
#
loop_
_entity.id
_entity.type
_entity.pdbx_description
1 polymer ?
#
loop_
_entity_poly.entity_id
_entity_poly.type
_entity_poly.pdbx_seq_one_letter_code
_entity_poly.pdbx_strand_id
1 'polypeptide(L)'
;LGIFNTTNNGNPENHILAIELDTNESSEPLDHSDNHVGIDINSIVSVESANATYFDHTEGKNKTLQLASGKSIIIWIDYDGTKKLLNVTLAPVPTP
;
A
#
# COMPACT_ATOMS: atom_id res chain seq x y z
N LEU A 1 -9.52 7.34 1.92
CA LEU A 1 -8.92 7.66 0.59
C LEU A 1 -9.69 8.67 -0.27
N GLY A 2 -11.02 8.78 -0.19
CA GLY A 2 -11.75 9.83 -0.94
C GLY A 2 -11.93 9.58 -2.44
N ILE A 3 -11.57 8.39 -2.92
CA ILE A 3 -11.71 7.93 -4.31
C ILE A 3 -12.91 6.98 -4.52
N PHE A 4 -13.37 6.33 -3.45
CA PHE A 4 -14.51 5.41 -3.45
C PHE A 4 -15.59 5.85 -2.46
N ASN A 5 -16.82 5.43 -2.71
CA ASN A 5 -18.00 5.59 -1.87
C ASN A 5 -18.96 4.41 -2.06
N THR A 6 -20.07 4.41 -1.33
CA THR A 6 -21.05 3.31 -1.38
C THR A 6 -21.72 3.09 -2.73
N THR A 7 -21.68 4.05 -3.66
CA THR A 7 -22.32 3.94 -4.98
C THR A 7 -21.35 3.53 -6.09
N ASN A 8 -20.05 3.74 -5.90
CA ASN A 8 -19.05 3.38 -6.91
C ASN A 8 -18.09 2.28 -6.45
N ASN A 9 -18.06 1.87 -5.18
CA ASN A 9 -17.15 0.83 -4.70
C ASN A 9 -17.36 -0.50 -5.44
N GLY A 10 -16.30 -1.03 -6.05
CA GLY A 10 -16.32 -2.26 -6.85
C GLY A 10 -16.90 -2.11 -8.26
N ASN A 11 -17.23 -0.90 -8.71
CA ASN A 11 -17.75 -0.68 -10.06
C ASN A 11 -16.61 -0.78 -11.10
N PRO A 12 -16.66 -1.75 -12.05
CA PRO A 12 -15.61 -1.91 -13.07
C PRO A 12 -15.44 -0.69 -13.99
N GLU A 13 -16.47 0.15 -14.11
CA GLU A 13 -16.44 1.38 -14.91
C GLU A 13 -15.71 2.55 -14.22
N ASN A 14 -15.22 2.36 -12.98
CA ASN A 14 -14.38 3.36 -12.31
C ASN A 14 -13.07 3.58 -13.06
N HIS A 15 -12.48 2.52 -13.62
CA HIS A 15 -11.16 2.52 -14.25
C HIS A 15 -10.06 3.12 -13.36
N ILE A 16 -10.11 2.79 -12.06
CA ILE A 16 -9.18 3.27 -11.04
C ILE A 16 -8.25 2.12 -10.61
N LEU A 17 -6.95 2.41 -10.65
CA LEU A 17 -5.92 1.69 -9.92
C LEU A 17 -5.36 2.64 -8.86
N ALA A 18 -5.36 2.24 -7.59
CA ALA A 18 -4.71 2.99 -6.53
C ALA A 18 -3.70 2.11 -5.77
N ILE A 19 -2.69 2.78 -5.23
CA ILE A 19 -1.74 2.20 -4.28
C ILE A 19 -1.99 2.95 -2.98
N GLU A 20 -2.54 2.28 -1.99
CA GLU A 20 -2.88 2.89 -0.71
C GLU A 20 -1.75 2.72 0.31
N LEU A 21 -1.62 3.72 1.17
CA LEU A 21 -0.81 3.67 2.38
C LEU A 21 -1.79 3.82 3.54
N ASP A 22 -2.25 2.70 4.08
CA ASP A 22 -3.25 2.74 5.12
C ASP A 22 -2.59 2.83 6.50
N THR A 23 -3.08 3.78 7.29
CA THR A 23 -2.62 4.10 8.64
C THR A 23 -3.70 3.87 9.70
N ASN A 24 -4.84 3.30 9.31
CA ASN A 24 -6.04 3.23 10.13
C ASN A 24 -6.64 1.83 10.02
N GLU A 25 -6.96 1.20 11.15
CA GLU A 25 -7.82 0.01 11.09
C GLU A 25 -9.22 0.43 10.62
N SER A 26 -9.75 -0.31 9.67
CA SER A 26 -11.13 -0.23 9.20
C SER A 26 -11.88 -1.53 9.49
N SER A 27 -13.21 -1.47 9.39
CA SER A 27 -14.06 -2.66 9.51
C SER A 27 -14.14 -3.46 8.19
N GLU A 28 -13.25 -3.18 7.23
CA GLU A 28 -13.29 -3.84 5.94
C GLU A 28 -12.80 -5.30 6.07
N PRO A 29 -13.41 -6.26 5.36
CA PRO A 29 -13.17 -7.68 5.62
C PRO A 29 -11.72 -8.14 5.45
N LEU A 30 -10.92 -7.41 4.69
CA LEU A 30 -9.52 -7.72 4.37
C LEU A 30 -8.53 -6.73 4.98
N ASP A 31 -9.00 -5.75 5.74
CA ASP A 31 -8.11 -4.87 6.48
C ASP A 31 -7.69 -5.56 7.77
N HIS A 32 -6.49 -6.10 7.77
CA HIS A 32 -5.91 -6.83 8.88
C HIS A 32 -4.82 -6.04 9.62
N SER A 33 -4.56 -4.77 9.25
CA SER A 33 -3.50 -3.96 9.85
C SER A 33 -3.71 -2.45 9.64
N ASP A 34 -3.55 -1.67 10.71
CA ASP A 34 -3.44 -0.20 10.66
C ASP A 34 -2.14 0.36 10.04
N ASN A 35 -1.34 -0.45 9.37
CA ASN A 35 -0.04 -0.03 8.85
C ASN A 35 0.36 -0.91 7.65
N HIS A 36 -0.39 -0.81 6.57
CA HIS A 36 -0.20 -1.63 5.38
C HIS A 36 -0.17 -0.81 4.09
N VAL A 37 0.32 -1.46 3.05
CA VAL A 37 0.26 -0.96 1.67
C VAL A 37 -0.60 -1.90 0.87
N GLY A 38 -1.54 -1.33 0.15
CA GLY A 38 -2.57 -2.05 -0.58
C GLY A 38 -2.59 -1.69 -2.07
N ILE A 39 -3.08 -2.62 -2.88
CA ILE A 39 -3.32 -2.42 -4.32
C ILE A 39 -4.83 -2.49 -4.54
N ASP A 40 -5.41 -1.36 -4.90
CA ASP A 40 -6.85 -1.21 -5.11
C ASP A 40 -7.18 -1.21 -6.59
N ILE A 41 -8.16 -2.05 -6.98
CA ILE A 41 -8.70 -2.04 -8.34
C ILE A 41 -10.20 -1.79 -8.25
N ASN A 42 -10.60 -0.57 -8.62
CA ASN A 42 -12.00 -0.11 -8.63
C ASN A 42 -12.77 -0.21 -7.30
N SER A 43 -12.11 -0.57 -6.21
CA SER A 43 -12.69 -0.85 -4.90
C SER A 43 -11.74 -0.39 -3.81
N ILE A 44 -12.28 0.04 -2.66
CA ILE A 44 -11.50 0.33 -1.45
C ILE A 44 -10.90 -0.93 -0.82
N VAL A 45 -11.53 -2.07 -1.08
CA VAL A 45 -10.98 -3.37 -0.67
C VAL A 45 -9.84 -3.74 -1.62
N SER A 46 -8.62 -3.67 -1.10
CA SER A 46 -7.39 -4.11 -1.76
C SER A 46 -7.49 -5.52 -2.35
N VAL A 47 -6.96 -5.71 -3.56
CA VAL A 47 -6.82 -7.05 -4.18
C VAL A 47 -5.59 -7.80 -3.67
N GLU A 48 -4.60 -7.06 -3.17
CA GLU A 48 -3.40 -7.57 -2.51
C GLU A 48 -2.90 -6.51 -1.52
N SER A 49 -2.40 -6.93 -0.37
CA SER A 49 -1.89 -6.01 0.65
C SER A 49 -0.77 -6.65 1.47
N ALA A 50 0.11 -5.81 2.03
CA ALA A 50 1.15 -6.26 2.94
C ALA A 50 1.44 -5.20 3.99
N ASN A 51 1.76 -5.65 5.21
CA ASN A 51 2.25 -4.75 6.26
C ASN A 51 3.46 -3.95 5.77
N ALA A 52 3.46 -2.65 6.02
CA ALA A 52 4.54 -1.77 5.60
C ALA A 52 5.83 -2.17 6.34
N THR A 53 6.75 -2.78 5.61
CA THR A 53 8.04 -3.26 6.10
C THR A 53 9.14 -2.94 5.08
N TYR A 54 10.37 -2.88 5.56
CA TYR A 54 11.56 -2.76 4.72
C TYR A 54 12.64 -3.73 5.21
N PHE A 55 13.49 -4.20 4.30
CA PHE A 55 14.62 -5.05 4.67
C PHE A 55 15.78 -4.21 5.19
N ASP A 56 16.16 -4.42 6.45
CA ASP A 56 17.34 -3.80 7.04
C ASP A 56 18.56 -4.68 6.74
N HIS A 57 19.42 -4.21 5.83
CA HIS A 57 20.62 -4.93 5.44
C HIS A 57 21.66 -5.09 6.57
N THR A 58 21.61 -4.23 7.59
CA THR A 58 22.53 -4.30 8.73
C THR A 58 22.13 -5.41 9.69
N GLU A 59 20.82 -5.51 9.96
CA GLU A 59 20.26 -6.54 10.85
C GLU A 59 19.88 -7.84 10.12
N GLY A 60 19.87 -7.83 8.78
CA GLY A 60 19.54 -8.99 7.95
C GLY A 60 18.10 -9.45 8.05
N LYS A 61 17.16 -8.55 8.35
CA LYS A 61 15.74 -8.88 8.56
C LYS A 61 14.80 -7.75 8.13
N ASN A 62 13.53 -8.10 7.90
CA ASN A 62 12.49 -7.10 7.70
C ASN A 62 12.19 -6.37 9.02
N LYS A 63 12.03 -5.05 8.94
CA LYS A 63 11.60 -4.18 10.03
C LYS A 63 10.33 -3.46 9.63
N THR A 64 9.46 -3.24 10.61
CA THR A 64 8.25 -2.43 10.42
C THR A 64 8.64 -1.02 10.00
N LEU A 65 8.02 -0.54 8.94
CA LEU A 65 8.04 0.84 8.52
C LEU A 65 6.72 1.47 8.98
N GLN A 66 6.77 2.27 10.04
CA GLN A 66 5.57 2.95 10.53
C GLN A 66 5.22 4.11 9.60
N LEU A 67 4.16 3.96 8.81
CA LEU A 67 3.68 4.94 7.84
C LEU A 67 3.28 6.26 8.53
N ALA A 68 2.55 6.17 9.64
CA ALA A 68 2.12 7.32 10.44
C ALA A 68 3.21 7.92 11.36
N SER A 69 4.49 7.58 11.16
CA SER A 69 5.58 8.06 12.04
C SER A 69 5.91 9.55 11.91
N GLY A 70 5.38 10.23 10.88
CA GLY A 70 5.77 11.59 10.53
C GLY A 70 7.17 11.70 9.91
N LYS A 71 7.87 10.58 9.72
CA LYS A 71 9.17 10.54 9.04
C LYS A 71 8.97 10.42 7.53
N SER A 72 9.92 10.97 6.77
CA SER A 72 9.92 10.81 5.32
C SER A 72 10.17 9.36 4.91
N ILE A 73 9.39 8.90 3.94
CA ILE A 73 9.43 7.56 3.35
C ILE A 73 9.63 7.72 1.84
N ILE A 74 10.41 6.83 1.24
CA ILE A 74 10.54 6.71 -0.22
C ILE A 74 9.71 5.53 -0.69
N ILE A 75 9.01 5.73 -1.81
CA ILE A 75 8.14 4.73 -2.42
C ILE A 75 8.48 4.63 -3.90
N TRP A 76 8.64 3.41 -4.39
CA TRP A 76 8.76 3.10 -5.82
C TRP A 76 7.56 2.27 -6.25
N ILE A 77 6.96 2.66 -7.37
CA ILE A 77 5.84 1.98 -8.00
C ILE A 77 6.27 1.67 -9.43
N ASP A 78 6.57 0.40 -9.68
CA ASP A 78 7.12 -0.07 -10.96
C ASP A 78 6.16 -1.07 -11.61
N TYR A 79 5.77 -0.80 -12.86
CA TYR A 79 4.89 -1.68 -13.63
C TYR A 79 5.60 -2.25 -14.86
N ASP A 80 5.75 -3.56 -14.90
CA ASP A 80 6.20 -4.30 -16.09
C ASP A 80 4.98 -4.67 -16.95
N GLY A 81 4.79 -3.93 -18.05
CA GLY A 81 3.65 -4.12 -18.95
C GLY A 81 3.65 -5.44 -19.74
N THR A 82 4.78 -6.13 -19.86
CA THR A 82 4.88 -7.44 -20.51
C THR A 82 4.52 -8.56 -19.55
N LYS A 83 5.08 -8.51 -18.33
CA LYS A 83 4.78 -9.51 -17.27
C LYS A 83 3.47 -9.24 -16.54
N LYS A 84 2.88 -8.06 -16.74
CA LYS A 84 1.72 -7.57 -15.98
C LYS A 84 1.99 -7.55 -14.48
N LEU A 85 3.22 -7.18 -14.10
CA LEU A 85 3.67 -7.18 -12.71
C LEU A 85 3.76 -5.75 -12.19
N LEU A 86 3.03 -5.45 -11.13
CA LEU A 86 3.13 -4.21 -10.37
C LEU A 86 3.92 -4.49 -9.09
N ASN A 87 5.05 -3.81 -8.91
CA ASN A 87 5.84 -3.86 -7.69
C ASN A 87 5.69 -2.54 -6.95
N VAL A 88 5.42 -2.64 -5.65
CA VAL A 88 5.43 -1.50 -4.73
C VAL A 88 6.53 -1.75 -3.71
N THR A 89 7.50 -0.84 -3.63
CA THR A 89 8.64 -0.95 -2.71
C THR A 89 8.71 0.27 -1.81
N LEU A 90 8.99 0.06 -0.52
CA LEU A 90 9.03 1.08 0.51
C LEU A 90 10.40 1.08 1.18
N ALA A 91 10.91 2.26 1.52
CA ALA A 91 12.09 2.38 2.37
C ALA A 91 12.04 3.66 3.23
N PRO A 92 12.64 3.66 4.43
CA PRO A 92 12.88 4.90 5.14
C PRO A 92 13.86 5.78 4.37
N VAL A 93 13.69 7.11 4.45
CA VAL A 93 14.74 8.04 3.99
C VAL A 93 15.94 7.93 4.94
N PRO A 94 17.17 7.73 4.44
CA PRO A 94 18.36 7.76 5.27
C PRO A 94 18.44 9.08 6.03
N THR A 95 18.48 9.02 7.36
CA THR A 95 18.87 10.18 8.17
C THR A 95 20.39 10.36 8.05
N PRO A 96 20.88 11.60 7.89
CA PRO A 96 22.31 11.91 7.86
C PRO A 96 23.07 11.36 9.08
#